data_AF-K1QBP6-F1
#
_entry.id   AF-K1QBP6-F1
#
_cell.length_a   1.000
_cell.length_b   1.000
_cell.length_c   1.000
_cell.angle_alpha   90.00
_cell.angle_beta   90.00
_cell.angle_gamma   90.00
#
_symmetry.space_group_name_H-M   'P 1'
#
loop_
_entity.id
_entity.type
_entity.pdbx_description
1 polymer ?
#
loop_
_entity_poly.entity_id
_entity_poly.type
_entity_poly.pdbx_seq_one_letter_code
_entity_poly.pdbx_strand_id
1 'polypeptide(L)'
;MEMLRTLASLFFCVYFVHSSPFESSIGARMEITENEVKTVTFNFTETDRPVKIIVRSSDTFIFSVIEGSRHNITNGESGNFTAYIRGEFLGRAEVHVFVNKLFKGTQLSNAIQGASDNESWYITENPVDVVVKRAESPLSTVFTSIVIVLVCLANIAMGCKTDLKEVKRTLKRPVAPITGLVSQFTLMPLISLGVGYFLGLDAALWFGFFAMGSSPGGAASNIYCYLLDGDVSLSVTMTFISTLASLALIPAWIYSVGINVIYKDIEISIPFVNIITSLVGLIIPVGIGILIQIKKPNWARFIEKLVRPITVLFIILVFTIGVYANLYVFELLTPLTLLAGALIPYCGFAFGALVAFITKHDRQRILTIAIETGIQNTGISIVMLQLSLPTPDSDIGMVAPIVCSIFTPIPMVIAITAYEIKKRCFKKKEVATGEKLKGLDGGEKSEKLGVEGLSYQPVSEKGSDSETETCKKHEKKGI
;
A
#
# COMPACT_ATOMS: atom_id res chain seq x y z
N MET A 1 -12.24 25.94 35.87
CA MET A 1 -11.64 27.02 35.05
C MET A 1 -10.21 27.37 35.47
N GLU A 2 -9.76 27.07 36.71
CA GLU A 2 -8.35 27.24 37.11
C GLU A 2 -7.44 26.08 36.67
N MET A 3 -7.95 24.85 36.53
CA MET A 3 -7.18 23.70 36.02
C MET A 3 -6.84 23.80 34.51
N LEU A 4 -7.52 24.68 33.77
CA LEU A 4 -7.23 25.00 32.36
C LEU A 4 -6.19 26.13 32.20
N ARG A 5 -5.83 26.84 33.28
CA ARG A 5 -4.72 27.81 33.29
C ARG A 5 -3.40 27.19 33.68
N THR A 6 -3.40 26.09 34.44
CA THR A 6 -2.16 25.40 34.84
C THR A 6 -1.55 24.56 33.72
N LEU A 7 -2.36 24.04 32.77
CA LEU A 7 -1.85 23.33 31.58
C LEU A 7 -1.27 24.26 30.49
N ALA A 8 -1.54 25.56 30.55
CA ALA A 8 -0.91 26.56 29.67
C ALA A 8 0.53 26.91 30.11
N SER A 9 0.98 26.46 31.29
CA SER A 9 2.36 26.63 31.78
C SER A 9 3.32 25.53 31.33
N LEU A 10 2.88 24.65 30.42
CA LEU A 10 3.63 23.49 29.92
C LEU A 10 4.37 23.74 28.59
N PHE A 11 4.52 24.99 28.12
CA PHE A 11 5.03 25.27 26.78
C PHE A 11 6.26 26.16 26.64
N PHE A 12 6.87 26.63 27.73
CA PHE A 12 8.12 27.40 27.62
C PHE A 12 9.03 27.06 28.79
N CYS A 13 10.31 26.87 28.50
CA CYS A 13 11.42 26.75 29.44
C CYS A 13 11.81 25.32 29.87
N VAL A 14 12.55 24.62 28.99
CA VAL A 14 13.85 24.02 29.36
C VAL A 14 14.80 24.28 28.18
N TYR A 15 15.34 25.50 28.11
CA TYR A 15 16.52 25.80 27.30
C TYR A 15 17.74 25.35 28.10
N PHE A 16 18.38 24.25 27.69
CA PHE A 16 19.77 24.02 28.06
C PHE A 16 20.61 24.96 27.18
N VAL A 17 21.12 26.03 27.80
CA VAL A 17 22.02 26.99 27.17
C VAL A 17 23.35 26.28 26.88
N HIS A 18 23.53 25.88 25.63
CA HIS A 18 24.83 25.81 24.97
C HIS A 18 24.72 26.65 23.71
N SER A 19 25.25 27.86 23.77
CA SER A 19 25.10 28.90 22.76
C SER A 19 25.73 28.46 21.43
N SER A 20 24.92 28.05 20.47
CA SER A 20 25.35 27.92 19.08
C SER A 20 25.43 29.34 18.47
N PRO A 21 26.51 29.70 17.76
CA PRO A 21 26.68 31.02 17.16
C PRO A 21 25.77 31.23 15.94
N PHE A 22 25.01 30.21 15.53
CA PHE A 22 23.94 30.30 14.56
C PHE A 22 22.64 29.81 15.20
N GLU A 23 21.69 30.73 15.43
CA GLU A 23 20.32 30.41 15.84
C GLU A 23 19.38 30.79 14.70
N SER A 24 18.55 29.84 14.27
CA SER A 24 17.43 30.10 13.36
C SER A 24 16.24 30.65 14.15
N SER A 25 15.60 31.70 13.65
CA SER A 25 14.40 32.28 14.29
C SER A 25 13.13 31.42 14.15
N ILE A 26 13.23 30.32 13.40
CA ILE A 26 12.18 29.36 13.14
C ILE A 26 12.63 28.10 13.87
N GLY A 27 11.74 27.49 14.67
CA GLY A 27 12.05 26.25 15.39
C GLY A 27 12.63 25.18 14.45
N ALA A 28 13.16 24.09 15.01
CA ALA A 28 13.93 23.07 14.27
C ALA A 28 13.27 22.56 12.96
N ARG A 29 11.94 22.72 12.81
CA ARG A 29 11.17 22.33 11.63
C ARG A 29 10.40 23.50 11.01
N MET A 30 10.62 23.71 9.72
CA MET A 30 9.90 24.63 8.83
C MET A 30 8.95 23.84 7.92
N GLU A 31 7.69 24.24 7.87
CA GLU A 31 6.73 23.70 6.89
C GLU A 31 6.50 24.73 5.78
N ILE A 32 6.58 24.31 4.51
CA ILE A 32 6.41 25.16 3.34
C ILE A 32 5.40 24.49 2.41
N THR A 33 4.52 25.26 1.78
CA THR A 33 3.64 24.74 0.72
C THR A 33 4.40 24.69 -0.61
N GLU A 34 4.08 23.75 -1.49
CA GLU A 34 4.60 23.71 -2.85
C GLU A 34 4.43 25.08 -3.55
N ASN A 35 5.49 25.57 -4.17
CA ASN A 35 5.65 26.92 -4.76
C ASN A 35 5.59 28.12 -3.79
N GLU A 36 5.39 27.89 -2.48
CA GLU A 36 5.50 28.94 -1.47
C GLU A 36 6.97 29.28 -1.21
N VAL A 37 7.23 30.57 -0.98
CA VAL A 37 8.55 31.07 -0.58
C VAL A 37 8.51 31.47 0.89
N LYS A 38 9.39 30.89 1.70
CA LYS A 38 9.62 31.27 3.09
C LYS A 38 11.05 31.74 3.30
N THR A 39 11.25 32.51 4.36
CA THR A 39 12.57 33.01 4.72
C THR A 39 13.10 32.27 5.94
N VAL A 40 14.39 31.93 5.93
CA VAL A 40 15.13 31.51 7.12
C VAL A 40 16.11 32.60 7.47
N THR A 41 15.97 33.14 8.68
CA THR A 41 16.92 34.12 9.22
C THR A 41 17.91 33.40 10.12
N PHE A 42 19.19 33.59 9.82
CA PHE A 42 20.32 33.07 10.58
C PHE A 42 20.96 34.22 11.33
N ASN A 43 20.99 34.13 12.66
CA ASN A 43 21.69 35.09 13.50
C ASN A 43 23.15 34.67 13.67
N PHE A 44 24.09 35.61 13.67
CA PHE A 44 25.50 35.31 13.94
C PHE A 44 26.13 36.29 14.93
N THR A 45 27.04 35.76 15.75
CA THR A 45 27.85 36.53 16.69
C THR A 45 29.14 37.04 16.04
N GLU A 46 29.75 38.04 16.68
CA GLU A 46 30.90 38.79 16.17
C GLU A 46 32.01 37.88 15.62
N THR A 47 32.48 38.22 14.42
CA THR A 47 33.49 37.44 13.70
C THR A 47 34.85 38.13 13.74
N ASP A 48 35.88 37.42 14.23
CA ASP A 48 37.27 37.91 14.31
C ASP A 48 37.94 38.11 12.93
N ARG A 49 37.29 37.65 11.84
CA ARG A 49 37.82 37.62 10.47
C ARG A 49 36.70 37.50 9.44
N PRO A 50 36.90 37.95 8.18
CA PRO A 50 35.90 37.82 7.13
C PRO A 50 35.66 36.35 6.75
N VAL A 51 34.38 36.00 6.59
CA VAL A 51 33.92 34.63 6.35
C VAL A 51 32.85 34.56 5.28
N LYS A 52 32.94 33.51 4.48
CA LYS A 52 31.97 33.16 3.46
C LYS A 52 31.04 32.08 4.00
N ILE A 53 29.76 32.30 3.79
CA ILE A 53 28.69 31.37 4.15
C ILE A 53 27.96 30.97 2.88
N ILE A 54 27.63 29.68 2.79
CA ILE A 54 26.82 29.12 1.73
C ILE A 54 25.66 28.37 2.36
N VAL A 55 24.43 28.71 1.99
CA VAL A 55 23.23 27.98 2.38
C VAL A 55 22.82 27.07 1.23
N ARG A 56 22.64 25.78 1.50
CA ARG A 56 22.22 24.78 0.50
C ARG A 56 21.11 23.89 1.04
N SER A 57 20.27 23.44 0.13
CA SER A 57 19.36 22.33 0.35
C SER A 57 20.13 21.00 0.30
N SER A 58 19.75 20.04 1.14
CA SER A 58 20.17 18.65 1.02
C SER A 58 19.58 17.98 -0.23
N ASP A 59 18.39 18.42 -0.66
CA ASP A 59 17.72 17.94 -1.86
C ASP A 59 17.02 19.09 -2.61
N THR A 60 17.58 19.45 -3.76
CA THR A 60 17.06 20.51 -4.61
C THR A 60 15.76 20.15 -5.32
N PHE A 61 15.39 18.86 -5.37
CA PHE A 61 14.09 18.42 -5.89
C PHE A 61 12.96 18.78 -4.92
N ILE A 62 13.23 18.76 -3.61
CA ILE A 62 12.25 19.06 -2.57
C ILE A 62 12.13 20.58 -2.36
N PHE A 63 13.25 21.28 -2.20
CA PHE A 63 13.24 22.74 -2.09
C PHE A 63 14.52 23.37 -2.62
N SER A 64 14.42 24.62 -3.06
CA SER A 64 15.54 25.40 -3.57
C SER A 64 15.78 26.66 -2.74
N VAL A 65 17.05 27.08 -2.65
CA VAL A 65 17.42 28.38 -2.08
C VAL A 65 17.54 29.37 -3.23
N ILE A 66 16.51 30.21 -3.38
CA ILE A 66 16.39 31.12 -4.53
C ILE A 66 17.22 32.40 -4.35
N GLU A 67 17.33 32.90 -3.12
CA GLU A 67 18.10 34.10 -2.77
C GLU A 67 18.77 33.93 -1.41
N GLY A 68 19.89 34.64 -1.18
CA GLY A 68 20.65 34.53 0.06
C GLY A 68 21.46 33.24 0.20
N SER A 69 21.70 32.53 -0.92
CA SER A 69 22.49 31.28 -0.93
C SER A 69 23.98 31.49 -0.64
N ARG A 70 24.50 32.71 -0.82
CA ARG A 70 25.87 33.10 -0.49
C ARG A 70 25.86 34.39 0.31
N HIS A 71 26.62 34.42 1.40
CA HIS A 71 26.77 35.61 2.22
C HIS A 71 28.23 35.79 2.63
N ASN A 72 28.68 37.04 2.65
CA ASN A 72 30.03 37.40 3.08
C ASN A 72 29.91 38.29 4.32
N ILE A 73 30.36 37.79 5.47
CA ILE A 73 30.41 38.56 6.72
C ILE A 73 31.74 39.29 6.78
N THR A 74 31.70 40.60 7.03
CA THR A 74 32.91 41.41 7.19
C THR A 74 33.36 41.49 8.66
N ASN A 75 34.61 41.90 8.88
CA ASN A 75 35.27 41.78 10.18
C ASN A 75 34.59 42.65 11.25
N GLY A 76 34.32 42.08 12.43
CA GLY A 76 33.74 42.80 13.57
C GLY A 76 32.24 43.06 13.47
N GLU A 77 31.55 42.46 12.50
CA GLU A 77 30.09 42.55 12.41
C GLU A 77 29.42 41.42 13.20
N SER A 78 28.37 41.77 13.95
CA SER A 78 27.34 40.87 14.45
C SER A 78 26.03 41.23 13.76
N GLY A 79 25.25 40.26 13.34
CA GLY A 79 24.03 40.57 12.61
C GLY A 79 23.22 39.34 12.27
N ASN A 80 22.36 39.49 11.28
CA ASN A 80 21.58 38.41 10.72
C ASN A 80 21.66 38.45 9.20
N PHE A 81 21.49 37.30 8.59
CA PHE A 81 21.24 37.21 7.16
C PHE A 81 20.03 36.32 6.91
N THR A 82 19.35 36.58 5.79
CA THR A 82 18.13 35.85 5.43
C THR A 82 18.36 35.10 4.12
N ALA A 83 18.00 33.82 4.13
CA ALA A 83 17.90 33.00 2.93
C ALA A 83 16.43 32.84 2.55
N TYR A 84 16.13 32.92 1.25
CA TYR A 84 14.80 32.70 0.71
C TYR A 84 14.73 31.28 0.16
N ILE A 85 13.79 30.51 0.68
CA ILE A 85 13.60 29.10 0.38
C ILE A 85 12.26 28.94 -0.32
N ARG A 86 12.27 28.29 -1.48
CA ARG A 86 11.06 27.91 -2.22
C ARG A 86 10.83 26.41 -2.09
N GLY A 87 9.63 26.00 -1.72
CA GLY A 87 9.21 24.60 -1.83
C GLY A 87 9.01 24.22 -3.30
N GLU A 88 9.72 23.21 -3.79
CA GLU A 88 9.65 22.76 -5.19
C GLU A 88 8.76 21.53 -5.34
N PHE A 89 8.98 20.50 -4.50
CA PHE A 89 8.21 19.26 -4.54
C PHE A 89 8.02 18.67 -3.14
N LEU A 90 7.02 17.82 -2.99
CA LEU A 90 6.65 17.16 -1.74
C LEU A 90 7.75 16.23 -1.22
N GLY A 91 8.12 16.43 0.06
CA GLY A 91 9.19 15.68 0.69
C GLY A 91 9.73 16.36 1.94
N ARG A 92 10.78 15.75 2.51
CA ARG A 92 11.53 16.27 3.64
C ARG A 92 12.99 16.43 3.23
N ALA A 93 13.54 17.60 3.48
CA ALA A 93 14.95 17.89 3.22
C ALA A 93 15.48 18.84 4.28
N GLU A 94 16.80 18.97 4.36
CA GLU A 94 17.51 19.73 5.38
C GLU A 94 18.19 20.96 4.76
N VAL A 95 18.15 22.08 5.47
CA VAL A 95 18.98 23.23 5.13
C VAL A 95 20.32 23.08 5.83
N HIS A 96 21.38 23.01 5.03
CA HIS A 96 22.74 23.00 5.52
C HIS A 96 23.41 24.35 5.29
N VAL A 97 24.05 24.84 6.35
CA VAL A 97 24.88 26.04 6.29
C VAL A 97 26.34 25.61 6.27
N PHE A 98 27.02 26.03 5.22
CA PHE A 98 28.45 25.79 5.00
C PHE A 98 29.22 27.07 5.29
N VAL A 99 30.29 26.94 6.07
CA VAL A 99 31.14 28.06 6.47
C VAL A 99 32.58 27.75 6.09
N ASN A 100 33.31 28.71 5.52
CA ASN A 100 34.68 28.45 5.07
C ASN A 100 35.76 28.61 6.15
N LYS A 101 35.40 29.09 7.35
CA LYS A 101 36.31 29.25 8.48
C LYS A 101 35.60 29.00 9.81
N LEU A 102 36.29 28.35 10.74
CA LEU A 102 35.83 28.13 12.12
C LEU A 102 35.78 29.44 12.91
N PHE A 103 34.79 29.56 13.81
CA PHE A 103 34.65 30.66 14.77
C PHE A 103 34.58 30.13 16.21
N LYS A 104 34.74 31.02 17.19
CA LYS A 104 34.53 30.67 18.61
C LYS A 104 33.05 30.38 18.86
N GLY A 105 32.76 29.20 19.45
CA GLY A 105 31.41 28.77 19.83
C GLY A 105 30.71 27.87 18.81
N THR A 106 31.21 27.72 17.58
CA THR A 106 30.58 26.85 16.58
C THR A 106 30.93 25.39 16.83
N GLN A 107 29.94 24.54 17.15
CA GLN A 107 30.08 23.09 16.99
C GLN A 107 29.77 22.76 15.53
N LEU A 108 30.81 22.42 14.77
CA LEU A 108 30.75 22.15 13.34
C LEU A 108 31.30 20.73 13.10
N SER A 109 30.59 19.98 12.26
CA SER A 109 31.00 18.66 11.82
C SER A 109 32.22 18.73 10.87
N ASN A 110 32.84 17.57 10.64
CA ASN A 110 34.10 17.35 9.92
C ASN A 110 34.28 18.25 8.68
N ALA A 111 35.51 18.76 8.48
CA ALA A 111 35.85 19.56 7.32
C ALA A 111 35.68 18.77 6.01
N ILE A 112 34.91 19.33 5.07
CA ILE A 112 34.78 18.82 3.71
C ILE A 112 35.75 19.61 2.82
N GLN A 113 36.68 18.90 2.19
CA GLN A 113 37.64 19.50 1.27
C GLN A 113 36.95 19.73 -0.09
N GLY A 114 36.77 20.99 -0.48
CA GLY A 114 36.11 21.36 -1.73
C GLY A 114 37.01 21.17 -2.95
N ALA A 115 36.45 20.74 -4.08
CA ALA A 115 37.19 20.44 -5.31
C ALA A 115 37.58 21.67 -6.17
N SER A 116 37.18 22.89 -5.80
CA SER A 116 37.30 24.06 -6.68
C SER A 116 38.17 25.21 -6.16
N ASP A 117 38.44 25.26 -4.87
CA ASP A 117 39.33 26.23 -4.23
C ASP A 117 39.99 25.51 -3.07
N ASN A 118 41.25 25.78 -2.76
CA ASN A 118 42.01 25.17 -1.66
C ASN A 118 41.46 25.55 -0.24
N GLU A 119 40.16 25.85 -0.14
CA GLU A 119 39.41 26.27 1.05
C GLU A 119 38.68 25.07 1.68
N SER A 120 38.83 24.90 2.99
CA SER A 120 38.09 23.90 3.77
C SER A 120 36.72 24.45 4.15
N TRP A 121 35.66 23.68 3.91
CA TRP A 121 34.29 24.05 4.30
C TRP A 121 33.82 23.20 5.47
N TYR A 122 33.07 23.81 6.38
CA TYR A 122 32.50 23.19 7.58
C TYR A 122 30.98 23.25 7.52
N ILE A 123 30.31 22.20 7.98
CA ILE A 123 28.84 22.09 7.97
C ILE A 123 28.27 22.21 9.39
N THR A 124 27.16 22.93 9.54
CA THR A 124 26.43 23.05 10.81
C THR A 124 25.87 21.70 11.26
N GLU A 125 26.04 21.39 12.56
CA GLU A 125 25.56 20.12 13.16
C GLU A 125 24.04 20.08 13.35
N ASN A 126 23.38 21.23 13.44
CA ASN A 126 21.93 21.34 13.58
C ASN A 126 21.33 21.91 12.28
N PRO A 127 20.98 21.06 11.31
CA PRO A 127 20.27 21.50 10.12
C PRO A 127 18.86 22.01 10.47
N VAL A 128 18.28 22.84 9.60
CA VAL A 128 16.86 23.21 9.70
C VAL A 128 16.07 22.24 8.83
N ASP A 129 15.14 21.49 9.43
CA ASP A 129 14.27 20.57 8.70
C ASP A 129 13.25 21.36 7.90
N VAL A 130 13.15 21.10 6.60
CA VAL A 130 12.16 21.68 5.70
C VAL A 130 11.24 20.58 5.22
N VAL A 131 9.95 20.74 5.51
CA VAL A 131 8.89 19.85 5.08
C VAL A 131 8.04 20.58 4.05
N VAL A 132 8.10 20.11 2.81
CA VAL A 132 7.31 20.66 1.71
C VAL A 132 6.03 19.84 1.57
N LYS A 133 4.90 20.51 1.72
CA LYS A 133 3.55 19.92 1.64
C LYS A 133 2.83 20.48 0.44
N ARG A 134 1.87 19.72 -0.07
CA ARG A 134 0.97 20.20 -1.10
C ARG A 134 -0.02 21.23 -0.53
N ALA A 135 -0.41 22.22 -1.33
CA ALA A 135 -1.53 23.08 -1.01
C ALA A 135 -2.82 22.27 -0.89
N GLU A 136 -3.57 22.48 0.20
CA GLU A 136 -4.87 21.83 0.38
C GLU A 136 -5.82 22.27 -0.75
N SER A 137 -6.36 21.30 -1.48
CA SER A 137 -7.35 21.55 -2.53
C SER A 137 -8.69 20.95 -2.12
N PRO A 138 -9.83 21.64 -2.31
CA PRO A 138 -11.14 21.05 -2.07
C PRO A 138 -11.35 19.77 -2.89
N LEU A 139 -10.76 19.72 -4.09
CA LEU A 139 -10.82 18.56 -4.97
C LEU A 139 -10.13 17.33 -4.35
N SER A 140 -8.95 17.48 -3.76
CA SER A 140 -8.24 16.37 -3.09
C SER A 140 -9.03 15.85 -1.88
N THR A 141 -9.65 16.74 -1.10
CA THR A 141 -10.50 16.34 0.03
C THR A 141 -11.73 15.55 -0.41
N VAL A 142 -12.40 16.01 -1.47
CA VAL A 142 -13.55 15.30 -2.06
C VAL A 142 -13.10 13.94 -2.62
N PHE A 143 -11.97 13.89 -3.32
CA PHE A 143 -11.40 12.66 -3.85
C PHE A 143 -11.12 11.63 -2.75
N THR A 144 -10.39 12.02 -1.69
CA THR A 144 -10.09 11.15 -0.55
C THR A 144 -11.37 10.65 0.13
N SER A 145 -12.37 11.51 0.30
CA SER A 145 -13.67 11.12 0.87
C SER A 145 -14.37 10.06 0.03
N ILE A 146 -14.35 10.22 -1.31
CA ILE A 146 -14.91 9.24 -2.24
C ILE A 146 -14.19 7.90 -2.16
N VAL A 147 -12.86 7.90 -2.09
CA VAL A 147 -12.06 6.67 -1.95
C VAL A 147 -12.41 5.93 -0.66
N ILE A 148 -12.54 6.65 0.47
CA ILE A 148 -12.93 6.05 1.76
C ILE A 148 -14.31 5.39 1.66
N VAL A 149 -15.30 6.08 1.08
CA VAL A 149 -16.65 5.53 0.89
C VAL A 149 -16.61 4.28 0.00
N LEU A 150 -15.84 4.31 -1.09
CA LEU A 150 -15.68 3.17 -1.98
C LEU A 150 -15.09 1.95 -1.26
N VAL A 151 -14.03 2.14 -0.48
CA VAL A 151 -13.39 1.06 0.29
C VAL A 151 -14.36 0.49 1.34
N CYS A 152 -15.12 1.35 2.03
CA CYS A 152 -16.15 0.90 2.98
C CYS A 152 -17.24 0.06 2.29
N LEU A 153 -17.74 0.50 1.12
CA LEU A 153 -18.73 -0.25 0.35
C LEU A 153 -18.17 -1.59 -0.15
N ALA A 154 -16.93 -1.60 -0.62
CA ALA A 154 -16.26 -2.83 -1.05
C ALA A 154 -16.10 -3.82 0.12
N ASN A 155 -15.73 -3.32 1.30
CA ASN A 155 -15.61 -4.12 2.53
C ASN A 155 -16.96 -4.68 3.01
N ILE A 156 -18.05 -3.91 2.90
CA ILE A 156 -19.41 -4.43 3.17
C ILE A 156 -19.76 -5.53 2.18
N ALA A 157 -19.54 -5.32 0.88
CA ALA A 157 -19.83 -6.31 -0.14
C ALA A 157 -19.02 -7.61 0.05
N MET A 158 -17.75 -7.49 0.45
CA MET A 158 -16.92 -8.63 0.82
C MET A 158 -17.50 -9.38 2.04
N GLY A 159 -17.90 -8.66 3.08
CA GLY A 159 -18.57 -9.25 4.25
C GLY A 159 -19.86 -9.99 3.87
N CYS A 160 -20.67 -9.40 2.99
CA CYS A 160 -21.89 -10.01 2.47
C CYS A 160 -21.64 -11.32 1.69
N LYS A 161 -20.48 -11.45 1.02
CA LYS A 161 -20.09 -12.67 0.30
C LYS A 161 -19.57 -13.79 1.21
N THR A 162 -19.19 -13.46 2.44
CA THR A 162 -18.48 -14.40 3.32
C THR A 162 -19.47 -15.32 4.02
N ASP A 163 -19.57 -16.57 3.58
CA ASP A 163 -20.35 -17.60 4.29
C ASP A 163 -19.54 -18.21 5.44
N LEU A 164 -19.90 -17.88 6.68
CA LEU A 164 -19.25 -18.39 7.88
C LEU A 164 -19.33 -19.91 8.03
N LYS A 165 -20.30 -20.59 7.41
CA LYS A 165 -20.36 -22.06 7.41
C LYS A 165 -19.23 -22.65 6.58
N GLU A 166 -18.97 -22.07 5.41
CA GLU A 166 -17.86 -22.46 4.54
C GLU A 166 -16.52 -22.13 5.18
N VAL A 167 -16.38 -20.93 5.77
CA VAL A 167 -15.17 -20.56 6.54
C VAL A 167 -14.90 -21.59 7.64
N LYS A 168 -15.92 -21.94 8.44
CA LYS A 168 -15.79 -22.94 9.51
C LYS A 168 -15.43 -24.32 8.96
N ARG A 169 -15.94 -24.70 7.78
CA ARG A 169 -15.62 -25.97 7.12
C ARG A 169 -14.15 -26.00 6.67
N THR A 170 -13.67 -24.93 6.05
CA THR A 170 -12.27 -24.80 5.62
C THR A 170 -11.32 -24.80 6.82
N LEU A 171 -11.68 -24.12 7.91
CA LEU A 171 -10.88 -24.07 9.14
C LEU A 171 -10.70 -25.44 9.83
N LYS A 172 -11.57 -26.43 9.56
CA LYS A 172 -11.34 -27.81 10.03
C LYS A 172 -10.13 -28.48 9.37
N ARG A 173 -9.62 -27.93 8.27
CA ARG A 173 -8.39 -28.36 7.60
C ARG A 173 -7.37 -27.21 7.64
N PRO A 174 -6.79 -26.92 8.81
CA PRO A 174 -6.16 -25.64 9.09
C PRO A 174 -4.82 -25.43 8.38
N VAL A 175 -4.20 -26.48 7.86
CA VAL A 175 -2.85 -26.40 7.27
C VAL A 175 -2.81 -25.35 6.16
N ALA A 176 -3.74 -25.38 5.20
CA ALA A 176 -3.76 -24.43 4.09
C ALA A 176 -4.05 -22.98 4.53
N PRO A 177 -5.10 -22.70 5.35
CA PRO A 177 -5.33 -21.37 5.90
C PRO A 177 -4.13 -20.82 6.71
N ILE A 178 -3.44 -21.66 7.50
CA ILE A 178 -2.25 -21.25 8.26
C ILE A 178 -1.09 -20.94 7.31
N THR A 179 -0.83 -21.79 6.31
CA THR A 179 0.17 -21.51 5.28
C THR A 179 -0.10 -20.16 4.63
N GLY A 180 -1.35 -19.90 4.27
CA GLY A 180 -1.80 -18.62 3.74
C GLY A 180 -1.53 -17.43 4.66
N LEU A 181 -1.92 -17.53 5.92
CA LEU A 181 -1.74 -16.47 6.91
C LEU A 181 -0.26 -16.16 7.16
N VAL A 182 0.59 -17.20 7.22
CA VAL A 182 2.05 -17.07 7.36
C VAL A 182 2.64 -16.41 6.11
N SER A 183 2.24 -16.83 4.91
CA SER A 183 2.67 -16.16 3.68
C SER A 183 2.26 -14.68 3.67
N GLN A 184 1.03 -14.38 4.08
CA GLN A 184 0.49 -13.03 4.07
C GLN A 184 1.21 -12.08 5.03
N PHE A 185 1.36 -12.47 6.30
CA PHE A 185 1.89 -11.57 7.33
C PHE A 185 3.33 -11.88 7.72
N THR A 186 4.04 -12.73 6.98
CA THR A 186 5.48 -12.91 7.16
C THR A 186 6.21 -12.67 5.84
N LEU A 187 5.86 -13.40 4.77
CA LEU A 187 6.59 -13.27 3.52
C LEU A 187 6.38 -11.91 2.88
N MET A 188 5.14 -11.40 2.81
CA MET A 188 4.88 -10.15 2.11
C MET A 188 5.48 -8.90 2.76
N PRO A 189 5.40 -8.72 4.09
CA PRO A 189 6.15 -7.66 4.77
C PRO A 189 7.66 -7.75 4.49
N LEU A 190 8.23 -8.96 4.55
CA LEU A 190 9.66 -9.17 4.30
C LEU A 190 10.06 -8.92 2.83
N ILE A 191 9.22 -9.30 1.88
CA ILE A 191 9.41 -9.02 0.45
C ILE A 191 9.40 -7.50 0.23
N SER A 192 8.42 -6.78 0.77
CA SER A 192 8.36 -5.32 0.64
C SER A 192 9.53 -4.61 1.32
N LEU A 193 9.97 -5.09 2.50
CA LEU A 193 11.19 -4.59 3.15
C LEU A 193 12.42 -4.81 2.27
N GLY A 194 12.62 -6.03 1.80
CA GLY A 194 13.77 -6.39 0.96
C GLY A 194 13.80 -5.60 -0.34
N VAL A 195 12.68 -5.53 -1.05
CA VAL A 195 12.58 -4.78 -2.32
C VAL A 195 12.90 -3.31 -2.13
N GLY A 196 12.33 -2.65 -1.11
CA GLY A 196 12.62 -1.24 -0.89
C GLY A 196 14.05 -0.97 -0.46
N TYR A 197 14.64 -1.84 0.37
CA TYR A 197 16.06 -1.77 0.75
C TYR A 197 16.99 -1.93 -0.46
N PHE A 198 16.80 -2.97 -1.28
CA PHE A 198 17.67 -3.25 -2.43
C PHE A 198 17.55 -2.23 -3.56
N LEU A 199 16.38 -1.60 -3.70
CA LEU A 199 16.16 -0.55 -4.70
C LEU A 199 16.50 0.85 -4.18
N GLY A 200 16.85 1.01 -2.90
CA GLY A 200 17.17 2.31 -2.30
C GLY A 200 16.01 3.31 -2.38
N LEU A 201 14.79 2.84 -2.10
CA LEU A 201 13.61 3.70 -2.16
C LEU A 201 13.63 4.73 -1.02
N ASP A 202 13.10 5.93 -1.31
CA ASP A 202 12.85 6.95 -0.29
C ASP A 202 11.98 6.39 0.86
N ALA A 203 12.22 6.86 2.08
CA ALA A 203 11.59 6.33 3.29
C ALA A 203 10.06 6.36 3.23
N ALA A 204 9.45 7.43 2.73
CA ALA A 204 7.99 7.54 2.67
C ALA A 204 7.39 6.57 1.65
N LEU A 205 8.03 6.44 0.47
CA LEU A 205 7.60 5.52 -0.57
C LEU A 205 7.83 4.06 -0.17
N TRP A 206 8.99 3.76 0.42
CA TRP A 206 9.31 2.44 0.96
C TRP A 206 8.31 2.03 2.04
N PHE A 207 8.00 2.94 2.96
CA PHE A 207 6.98 2.69 3.97
C PHE A 207 5.61 2.40 3.34
N GLY A 208 5.25 3.09 2.26
CA GLY A 208 4.06 2.81 1.47
C GLY A 208 4.01 1.37 0.94
N PHE A 209 5.12 0.89 0.34
CA PHE A 209 5.23 -0.49 -0.15
C PHE A 209 5.23 -1.52 0.99
N PHE A 210 5.83 -1.18 2.13
CA PHE A 210 5.83 -2.00 3.33
C PHE A 210 4.44 -2.12 3.96
N ALA A 211 3.70 -1.01 4.08
CA ALA A 211 2.32 -1.00 4.54
C ALA A 211 1.41 -1.83 3.62
N MET A 212 1.62 -1.71 2.31
CA MET A 212 0.93 -2.52 1.30
C MET A 212 1.26 -4.01 1.43
N GLY A 213 2.53 -4.38 1.60
CA GLY A 213 2.94 -5.77 1.83
C GLY A 213 2.48 -6.34 3.17
N SER A 214 2.22 -5.48 4.15
CA SER A 214 1.66 -5.86 5.46
C SER A 214 0.13 -5.95 5.46
N SER A 215 -0.52 -5.55 4.38
CA SER A 215 -1.98 -5.55 4.27
C SER A 215 -2.54 -6.98 4.17
N PRO A 216 -3.84 -7.18 4.44
CA PRO A 216 -4.47 -8.48 4.23
C PRO A 216 -4.68 -8.77 2.74
N GLY A 217 -5.12 -9.99 2.42
CA GLY A 217 -5.47 -10.39 1.06
C GLY A 217 -6.56 -9.49 0.46
N GLY A 218 -6.48 -9.22 -0.84
CA GLY A 218 -7.44 -8.37 -1.55
C GLY A 218 -8.61 -9.15 -2.13
N ALA A 219 -9.83 -8.61 -2.09
CA ALA A 219 -11.04 -9.31 -2.56
C ALA A 219 -11.01 -9.75 -4.04
N ALA A 220 -10.13 -9.14 -4.86
CA ALA A 220 -9.90 -9.54 -6.25
C ALA A 220 -9.31 -10.97 -6.36
N SER A 221 -8.60 -11.46 -5.35
CA SER A 221 -8.03 -12.81 -5.31
C SER A 221 -9.09 -13.88 -5.53
N ASN A 222 -10.28 -13.71 -4.94
CA ASN A 222 -11.41 -14.63 -5.08
C ASN A 222 -11.85 -14.79 -6.54
N ILE A 223 -11.85 -13.69 -7.31
CA ILE A 223 -12.24 -13.71 -8.73
C ILE A 223 -11.19 -14.46 -9.54
N TYR A 224 -9.91 -14.14 -9.35
CA TYR A 224 -8.84 -14.81 -10.08
C TYR A 224 -8.70 -16.30 -9.70
N CYS A 225 -8.91 -16.62 -8.42
CA CYS A 225 -8.96 -18.00 -7.94
C CYS A 225 -10.08 -18.77 -8.64
N TYR A 226 -11.26 -18.19 -8.78
CA TYR A 226 -12.36 -18.79 -9.54
C TYR A 226 -12.02 -18.96 -11.02
N LEU A 227 -11.49 -17.93 -11.68
CA LEU A 227 -11.16 -17.97 -13.11
C LEU A 227 -10.06 -18.99 -13.48
N LEU A 228 -9.21 -19.35 -12.51
CA LEU A 228 -8.12 -20.29 -12.69
C LEU A 228 -8.42 -21.68 -12.09
N ASP A 229 -9.68 -21.97 -11.75
CA ASP A 229 -10.14 -23.24 -11.17
C ASP A 229 -9.38 -23.63 -9.87
N GLY A 230 -9.05 -22.64 -9.04
CA GLY A 230 -8.49 -22.80 -7.70
C GLY A 230 -9.54 -23.09 -6.61
N ASP A 231 -9.08 -23.30 -5.38
CA ASP A 231 -9.96 -23.50 -4.21
C ASP A 231 -10.53 -22.16 -3.72
N VAL A 232 -11.72 -21.80 -4.24
CA VAL A 232 -12.40 -20.53 -3.90
C VAL A 232 -12.81 -20.47 -2.43
N SER A 233 -13.23 -21.59 -1.83
CA SER A 233 -13.56 -21.67 -0.40
C SER A 233 -12.34 -21.34 0.46
N LEU A 234 -11.16 -21.80 0.05
CA LEU A 234 -9.90 -21.46 0.71
C LEU A 234 -9.53 -19.98 0.53
N SER A 235 -9.65 -19.42 -0.69
CA SER A 235 -9.36 -17.99 -0.94
C SER A 235 -10.22 -17.09 -0.05
N VAL A 236 -11.54 -17.27 -0.04
CA VAL A 236 -12.46 -16.48 0.78
C VAL A 236 -12.13 -16.61 2.28
N THR A 237 -11.79 -17.83 2.73
CA THR A 237 -11.40 -18.08 4.12
C THR A 237 -10.11 -17.35 4.48
N MET A 238 -9.10 -17.38 3.60
CA MET A 238 -7.82 -16.70 3.82
C MET A 238 -7.97 -15.18 3.79
N THR A 239 -8.74 -14.62 2.86
CA THR A 239 -9.02 -13.18 2.82
C THR A 239 -9.74 -12.73 4.09
N PHE A 240 -10.73 -13.50 4.54
CA PHE A 240 -11.48 -13.20 5.76
C PHE A 240 -10.61 -13.22 7.02
N ILE A 241 -9.86 -14.31 7.24
CA ILE A 241 -9.00 -14.45 8.42
C ILE A 241 -7.89 -13.39 8.40
N SER A 242 -7.28 -13.15 7.23
CA SER A 242 -6.22 -12.14 7.13
C SER A 242 -6.76 -10.74 7.39
N THR A 243 -7.96 -10.41 6.91
CA THR A 243 -8.60 -9.11 7.19
C THR A 243 -8.82 -8.91 8.69
N LEU A 244 -9.26 -9.94 9.43
CA LEU A 244 -9.37 -9.84 10.88
C LEU A 244 -8.00 -9.73 11.58
N ALA A 245 -7.03 -10.52 11.13
CA ALA A 245 -5.68 -10.52 11.70
C ALA A 245 -4.94 -9.20 11.46
N SER A 246 -5.28 -8.48 10.39
CA SER A 246 -4.66 -7.21 10.01
C SER A 246 -4.75 -6.14 11.11
N LEU A 247 -5.81 -6.17 11.94
CA LEU A 247 -5.99 -5.25 13.06
C LEU A 247 -4.82 -5.29 14.05
N ALA A 248 -4.24 -6.47 14.25
CA ALA A 248 -3.12 -6.67 15.16
C ALA A 248 -1.77 -6.73 14.43
N LEU A 249 -1.73 -7.39 13.27
CA LEU A 249 -0.48 -7.68 12.58
C LEU A 249 0.07 -6.46 11.82
N ILE A 250 -0.77 -5.60 11.23
CA ILE A 250 -0.28 -4.37 10.58
C ILE A 250 0.40 -3.45 11.61
N PRO A 251 -0.24 -3.07 12.74
CA PRO A 251 0.41 -2.21 13.72
C PRO A 251 1.65 -2.87 14.33
N ALA A 252 1.65 -4.19 14.52
CA ALA A 252 2.81 -4.91 15.02
C ALA A 252 4.01 -4.80 14.07
N TRP A 253 3.82 -4.99 12.76
CA TRP A 253 4.89 -4.84 11.77
C TRP A 253 5.39 -3.40 11.65
N ILE A 254 4.48 -2.42 11.65
CA ILE A 254 4.84 -1.00 11.61
C ILE A 254 5.66 -0.60 12.84
N TYR A 255 5.24 -1.01 14.04
CA TYR A 255 5.93 -0.65 15.28
C TYR A 255 7.28 -1.36 15.43
N SER A 256 7.34 -2.67 15.13
CA SER A 256 8.55 -3.45 15.33
C SER A 256 9.63 -3.18 14.27
N VAL A 257 9.23 -3.07 12.99
CA VAL A 257 10.18 -2.99 11.87
C VAL A 257 10.04 -1.70 11.08
N GLY A 258 8.81 -1.25 10.78
CA GLY A 258 8.58 -0.05 9.97
C GLY A 258 9.30 1.18 10.53
N ILE A 259 9.13 1.48 11.81
CA ILE A 259 9.79 2.62 12.48
C ILE A 259 11.32 2.43 12.53
N ASN A 260 11.76 1.27 13.05
CA ASN A 260 13.16 1.04 13.38
C ASN A 260 14.08 0.82 12.18
N VAL A 261 13.52 0.45 11.03
CA VAL A 261 14.28 0.14 9.80
C VAL A 261 14.08 1.21 8.74
N ILE A 262 12.83 1.63 8.48
CA ILE A 262 12.54 2.55 7.37
C ILE A 262 12.73 4.00 7.81
N TYR A 263 12.32 4.35 9.03
CA TYR A 263 12.41 5.71 9.58
C TYR A 263 13.49 5.84 10.66
N LYS A 264 14.52 4.98 10.62
CA LYS A 264 15.55 4.93 11.65
C LYS A 264 16.22 6.28 11.91
N ASP A 265 16.51 7.01 10.83
CA ASP A 265 17.27 8.26 10.85
C ASP A 265 16.35 9.49 10.68
N ILE A 266 15.03 9.32 10.79
CA ILE A 266 14.04 10.39 10.58
C ILE A 266 13.14 10.47 11.83
N GLU A 267 13.13 11.61 12.51
CA GLU A 267 12.22 11.85 13.63
C GLU A 267 10.77 12.01 13.12
N ILE A 268 10.07 10.87 13.01
CA ILE A 268 8.65 10.81 12.70
C ILE A 268 7.92 10.13 13.85
N SER A 269 7.03 10.88 14.49
CA SER A 269 6.01 10.31 15.34
C SER A 269 4.96 9.64 14.47
N ILE A 270 5.12 8.36 14.14
CA ILE A 270 4.06 7.58 13.48
C ILE A 270 2.88 7.50 14.46
N PRO A 271 1.70 8.07 14.14
CA PRO A 271 0.59 8.14 15.08
C PRO A 271 -0.12 6.79 15.11
N PHE A 272 0.37 5.91 15.98
CA PHE A 272 -0.11 4.54 16.14
C PHE A 272 -1.61 4.47 16.45
N VAL A 273 -2.12 5.42 17.23
CA VAL A 273 -3.56 5.55 17.52
C VAL A 273 -4.37 5.74 16.24
N ASN A 274 -3.86 6.53 15.28
CA ASN A 274 -4.53 6.76 14.00
C ASN A 274 -4.50 5.50 13.12
N ILE A 275 -3.39 4.73 13.16
CA ILE A 275 -3.30 3.43 12.46
C ILE A 275 -4.35 2.47 12.99
N ILE A 276 -4.42 2.25 14.31
CA ILE A 276 -5.42 1.35 14.89
C ILE A 276 -6.83 1.87 14.59
N THR A 277 -7.08 3.17 14.76
CA THR A 277 -8.41 3.75 14.55
C THR A 277 -8.86 3.62 13.09
N SER A 278 -7.97 3.84 12.13
CA SER A 278 -8.26 3.67 10.70
C SER A 278 -8.53 2.20 10.35
N LEU A 279 -7.73 1.27 10.86
CA LEU A 279 -7.95 -0.17 10.64
C LEU A 279 -9.26 -0.67 11.26
N VAL A 280 -9.59 -0.25 12.49
CA VAL A 280 -10.89 -0.52 13.11
C VAL A 280 -12.02 0.03 12.24
N GLY A 281 -11.89 1.28 11.78
CA GLY A 281 -12.84 1.93 10.87
C GLY A 281 -13.05 1.16 9.56
N LEU A 282 -12.01 0.51 9.04
CA LEU A 282 -12.05 -0.29 7.81
C LEU A 282 -12.62 -1.70 8.01
N ILE A 283 -12.46 -2.29 9.20
CA ILE A 283 -12.96 -3.63 9.55
C ILE A 283 -14.44 -3.59 9.95
N ILE A 284 -14.92 -2.51 10.58
CA ILE A 284 -16.34 -2.36 10.94
C ILE A 284 -17.29 -2.62 9.75
N PRO A 285 -17.07 -2.02 8.56
CA PRO A 285 -17.85 -2.31 7.35
C PRO A 285 -17.90 -3.81 6.98
N VAL A 286 -16.79 -4.53 7.13
CA VAL A 286 -16.73 -5.99 6.90
C VAL A 286 -17.65 -6.72 7.89
N GLY A 287 -17.58 -6.36 9.17
CA GLY A 287 -18.45 -6.90 10.22
C GLY A 287 -19.93 -6.64 9.96
N ILE A 288 -20.29 -5.46 9.45
CA ILE A 288 -21.65 -5.12 9.03
C ILE A 288 -22.10 -6.04 7.89
N GLY A 289 -21.27 -6.23 6.86
CA GLY A 289 -21.57 -7.15 5.75
C GLY A 289 -21.81 -8.59 6.22
N ILE A 290 -20.96 -9.08 7.11
CA ILE A 290 -21.10 -10.43 7.71
C ILE A 290 -22.39 -10.53 8.51
N LEU A 291 -22.72 -9.52 9.32
CA LEU A 291 -23.95 -9.51 10.10
C LEU A 291 -25.19 -9.58 9.21
N ILE A 292 -25.17 -8.88 8.07
CA ILE A 292 -26.24 -8.94 7.07
C ILE A 292 -26.32 -10.33 6.46
N GLN A 293 -25.18 -10.95 6.11
CA GLN A 293 -25.13 -12.30 5.55
C GLN A 293 -25.70 -13.35 6.52
N ILE A 294 -25.42 -13.23 7.83
CA ILE A 294 -25.97 -14.13 8.86
C ILE A 294 -27.48 -13.95 9.01
N LYS A 295 -27.95 -12.70 9.14
CA LYS A 295 -29.35 -12.40 9.50
C LYS A 295 -30.30 -12.48 8.31
N LYS A 296 -29.86 -12.03 7.13
CA LYS A 296 -30.69 -11.86 5.94
C LYS A 296 -29.86 -12.13 4.65
N PRO A 297 -29.56 -13.39 4.31
CA PRO A 297 -28.73 -13.73 3.14
C PRO A 297 -29.34 -13.24 1.81
N ASN A 298 -30.67 -13.09 1.72
CA ASN A 298 -31.31 -12.48 0.54
C ASN A 298 -30.93 -11.00 0.37
N TRP A 299 -30.80 -10.27 1.47
CA TRP A 299 -30.35 -8.87 1.45
C TRP A 299 -28.86 -8.77 1.13
N ALA A 300 -28.04 -9.67 1.66
CA ALA A 300 -26.62 -9.72 1.33
C ALA A 300 -26.39 -9.89 -0.19
N ARG A 301 -27.11 -10.82 -0.83
CA ARG A 301 -27.08 -11.02 -2.29
C ARG A 301 -27.55 -9.78 -3.06
N PHE A 302 -28.58 -9.10 -2.57
CA PHE A 302 -29.06 -7.85 -3.18
C PHE A 302 -28.01 -6.73 -3.08
N ILE A 303 -27.41 -6.53 -1.91
CA ILE A 303 -26.34 -5.55 -1.68
C ILE A 303 -25.14 -5.86 -2.56
N GLU A 304 -24.71 -7.11 -2.65
CA GLU A 304 -23.62 -7.52 -3.52
C GLU A 304 -23.89 -7.13 -4.99
N LYS A 305 -25.09 -7.43 -5.48
CA LYS A 305 -25.51 -7.11 -6.86
C LYS A 305 -25.58 -5.60 -7.11
N LEU A 306 -25.93 -4.82 -6.09
CA LEU A 306 -25.99 -3.36 -6.15
C LEU A 306 -24.60 -2.71 -6.06
N VAL A 307 -23.73 -3.17 -5.16
CA VAL A 307 -22.40 -2.60 -4.94
C VAL A 307 -21.49 -2.84 -6.14
N ARG A 308 -21.64 -3.95 -6.88
CA ARG A 308 -20.80 -4.27 -8.04
C ARG A 308 -20.79 -3.16 -9.12
N PRO A 309 -21.92 -2.73 -9.71
CA PRO A 309 -21.92 -1.65 -10.70
C PRO A 309 -21.52 -0.30 -10.09
N ILE A 310 -21.88 -0.03 -8.84
CA ILE A 310 -21.46 1.17 -8.11
C ILE A 310 -19.94 1.24 -8.03
N THR A 311 -19.30 0.13 -7.63
CA THR A 311 -17.83 0.06 -7.50
C THR A 311 -17.15 0.33 -8.84
N VAL A 312 -17.68 -0.20 -9.95
CA VAL A 312 -17.15 0.07 -11.29
C VAL A 312 -17.29 1.55 -11.65
N LEU A 313 -18.46 2.16 -11.42
CA LEU A 313 -18.69 3.58 -11.66
C LEU A 313 -17.71 4.46 -10.85
N PHE A 314 -17.55 4.15 -9.57
CA PHE A 314 -16.63 4.87 -8.69
C PHE A 314 -15.17 4.66 -9.07
N ILE A 315 -14.76 3.49 -9.54
CA ILE A 315 -13.40 3.28 -10.07
C ILE A 315 -13.16 4.19 -11.28
N ILE A 316 -14.13 4.29 -12.20
CA ILE A 316 -14.02 5.20 -13.36
C ILE A 316 -13.87 6.66 -12.89
N LEU A 317 -14.67 7.07 -11.90
CA LEU A 317 -14.64 8.42 -11.33
C LEU A 317 -13.33 8.71 -10.57
N VAL A 318 -12.83 7.76 -9.80
CA VAL A 318 -11.53 7.84 -9.12
C VAL A 318 -10.41 7.92 -10.16
N PHE A 319 -10.50 7.20 -11.27
CA PHE A 319 -9.51 7.30 -12.33
C PHE A 319 -9.53 8.67 -13.02
N THR A 320 -10.69 9.19 -13.38
CA THR A 320 -10.79 10.48 -14.07
C THR A 320 -10.46 11.67 -13.17
N ILE A 321 -11.09 11.75 -12.00
CA ILE A 321 -10.85 12.85 -11.04
C ILE A 321 -9.50 12.67 -10.36
N GLY A 322 -9.12 11.44 -9.99
CA GLY A 322 -7.90 11.18 -9.26
C GLY A 322 -6.63 11.46 -10.05
N VAL A 323 -6.63 11.19 -11.37
CA VAL A 323 -5.50 11.57 -12.23
C VAL A 323 -5.29 13.08 -12.23
N TYR A 324 -6.36 13.86 -12.40
CA TYR A 324 -6.27 15.32 -12.38
C TYR A 324 -5.95 15.87 -10.98
N ALA A 325 -6.55 15.28 -9.94
CA ALA A 325 -6.35 15.70 -8.56
C ALA A 325 -4.98 15.33 -8.01
N ASN A 326 -4.26 14.38 -8.61
CA ASN A 326 -2.99 13.84 -8.10
C ASN A 326 -1.91 13.78 -9.19
N LEU A 327 -1.78 14.83 -10.00
CA LEU A 327 -0.76 14.89 -11.06
C LEU A 327 0.68 14.68 -10.54
N TYR A 328 0.96 15.12 -9.31
CA TYR A 328 2.25 14.90 -8.65
C TYR A 328 2.65 13.41 -8.56
N VAL A 329 1.67 12.49 -8.53
CA VAL A 329 1.92 11.04 -8.46
C VAL A 329 2.75 10.59 -9.66
N PHE A 330 2.55 11.20 -10.83
CA PHE A 330 3.32 10.87 -12.03
C PHE A 330 4.80 11.22 -11.89
N GLU A 331 5.16 12.23 -11.10
CA GLU A 331 6.56 12.57 -10.81
C GLU A 331 7.21 11.53 -9.89
N LEU A 332 6.42 10.90 -9.02
CA LEU A 332 6.85 9.79 -8.16
C LEU A 332 6.94 8.44 -8.90
N LEU A 333 6.45 8.33 -10.14
CA LEU A 333 6.53 7.12 -10.98
C LEU A 333 7.91 6.96 -11.64
N THR A 334 8.95 6.91 -10.82
CA THR A 334 10.31 6.59 -11.29
C THR A 334 10.41 5.14 -11.77
N PRO A 335 11.41 4.78 -12.61
CA PRO A 335 11.65 3.39 -13.00
C PRO A 335 11.82 2.44 -11.81
N LEU A 336 12.42 2.90 -10.71
CA LEU A 336 12.58 2.12 -9.48
C LEU A 336 11.24 1.91 -8.78
N THR A 337 10.39 2.95 -8.70
CA THR A 337 9.02 2.83 -8.15
C THR A 337 8.19 1.81 -8.95
N LEU A 338 8.24 1.88 -10.28
CA LEU A 338 7.54 0.94 -11.16
C LEU A 338 8.07 -0.49 -11.01
N LEU A 339 9.39 -0.64 -10.93
CA LEU A 339 10.04 -1.93 -10.71
C LEU A 339 9.64 -2.52 -9.36
N ALA A 340 9.63 -1.73 -8.29
CA ALA A 340 9.18 -2.15 -6.96
C ALA A 340 7.72 -2.62 -6.98
N GLY A 341 6.84 -1.83 -7.61
CA GLY A 341 5.42 -2.15 -7.72
C GLY A 341 5.12 -3.39 -8.56
N ALA A 342 6.00 -3.76 -9.49
CA ALA A 342 5.94 -5.06 -10.18
C ALA A 342 6.54 -6.19 -9.34
N LEU A 343 7.73 -6.01 -8.77
CA LEU A 343 8.45 -7.06 -8.03
C LEU A 343 7.67 -7.56 -6.82
N ILE A 344 7.09 -6.68 -6.02
CA ILE A 344 6.40 -7.07 -4.77
C ILE A 344 5.26 -8.08 -5.02
N PRO A 345 4.24 -7.80 -5.86
CA PRO A 345 3.19 -8.78 -6.13
C PRO A 345 3.74 -10.03 -6.82
N TYR A 346 4.73 -9.89 -7.71
CA TYR A 346 5.27 -11.03 -8.47
C TYR A 346 6.05 -12.01 -7.58
N CYS A 347 6.90 -11.47 -6.70
CA CYS A 347 7.55 -12.22 -5.64
C CYS A 347 6.50 -12.82 -4.71
N GLY A 348 5.44 -12.09 -4.39
CA GLY A 348 4.28 -12.60 -3.65
C GLY A 348 3.68 -13.87 -4.24
N PHE A 349 3.36 -13.85 -5.54
CA PHE A 349 2.87 -15.02 -6.27
C PHE A 349 3.87 -16.17 -6.22
N ALA A 350 5.15 -15.89 -6.50
CA ALA A 350 6.20 -16.90 -6.57
C ALA A 350 6.50 -17.55 -5.22
N PHE A 351 6.73 -16.76 -4.18
CA PHE A 351 7.04 -17.25 -2.84
C PHE A 351 5.82 -17.85 -2.16
N GLY A 352 4.62 -17.31 -2.38
CA GLY A 352 3.36 -17.92 -1.93
C GLY A 352 3.18 -19.32 -2.53
N ALA A 353 3.42 -19.48 -3.83
CA ALA A 353 3.41 -20.79 -4.49
C ALA A 353 4.48 -21.73 -3.93
N LEU A 354 5.71 -21.22 -3.74
CA LEU A 354 6.83 -22.01 -3.22
C LEU A 354 6.55 -22.54 -1.82
N VAL A 355 6.08 -21.70 -0.90
CA VAL A 355 5.74 -22.12 0.47
C VAL A 355 4.60 -23.13 0.45
N ALA A 356 3.56 -22.89 -0.35
CA ALA A 356 2.48 -23.85 -0.50
C ALA A 356 2.95 -25.22 -1.03
N PHE A 357 3.87 -25.21 -2.01
CA PHE A 357 4.50 -26.40 -2.55
C PHE A 357 5.34 -27.15 -1.50
N ILE A 358 6.16 -26.45 -0.73
CA ILE A 358 6.98 -27.04 0.35
C ILE A 358 6.08 -27.67 1.42
N THR A 359 4.95 -27.05 1.74
CA THR A 359 3.94 -27.60 2.66
C THR A 359 3.09 -28.73 2.06
N LYS A 360 3.41 -29.19 0.83
CA LYS A 360 2.81 -30.34 0.15
C LYS A 360 1.31 -30.22 -0.12
N HIS A 361 0.84 -29.01 -0.44
CA HIS A 361 -0.55 -28.81 -0.88
C HIS A 361 -0.78 -29.32 -2.30
N ASP A 362 -2.03 -29.61 -2.64
CA ASP A 362 -2.43 -29.94 -4.01
C ASP A 362 -2.38 -28.70 -4.92
N ARG A 363 -2.43 -28.94 -6.24
CA ARG A 363 -2.27 -27.87 -7.25
C ARG A 363 -3.29 -26.74 -7.10
N GLN A 364 -4.54 -27.03 -6.74
CA GLN A 364 -5.57 -25.99 -6.60
C GLN A 364 -5.26 -25.10 -5.40
N ARG A 365 -4.85 -25.69 -4.28
CA ARG A 365 -4.45 -24.93 -3.09
C ARG A 365 -3.15 -24.18 -3.25
N ILE A 366 -2.15 -24.73 -3.94
CA ILE A 366 -0.91 -24.00 -4.27
C ILE A 366 -1.24 -22.74 -5.06
N LEU A 367 -2.08 -22.88 -6.09
CA LEU A 367 -2.55 -21.76 -6.90
C LEU A 367 -3.31 -20.73 -6.04
N THR A 368 -4.25 -21.18 -5.21
CA THR A 368 -5.00 -20.29 -4.32
C THR A 368 -4.09 -19.52 -3.36
N ILE A 369 -3.15 -20.19 -2.70
CA ILE A 369 -2.22 -19.56 -1.75
C ILE A 369 -1.30 -18.57 -2.48
N ALA A 370 -0.82 -18.91 -3.68
CA ALA A 370 -0.03 -18.00 -4.50
C ALA A 370 -0.80 -16.72 -4.82
N ILE A 371 -2.03 -16.85 -5.36
CA ILE A 371 -2.90 -15.74 -5.73
C ILE A 371 -3.21 -14.87 -4.53
N GLU A 372 -3.59 -15.47 -3.41
CA GLU A 372 -3.93 -14.76 -2.18
C GLU A 372 -2.73 -14.01 -1.60
N THR A 373 -1.53 -14.62 -1.65
CA THR A 373 -0.30 -13.96 -1.17
C THR A 373 0.00 -12.74 -2.03
N GLY A 374 0.02 -12.89 -3.36
CA GLY A 374 0.36 -11.82 -4.29
C GLY A 374 -0.64 -10.66 -4.36
N ILE A 375 -1.94 -10.96 -4.19
CA ILE A 375 -2.99 -9.94 -4.26
C ILE A 375 -3.29 -9.39 -2.88
N GLN A 376 -2.82 -8.16 -2.66
CA GLN A 376 -2.99 -7.40 -1.44
C GLN A 376 -4.25 -6.52 -1.46
N ASN A 377 -4.75 -6.13 -0.29
CA ASN A 377 -5.86 -5.19 -0.17
C ASN A 377 -5.38 -3.73 -0.30
N THR A 378 -5.36 -3.26 -1.53
CA THR A 378 -4.91 -1.91 -1.91
C THR A 378 -5.72 -0.81 -1.24
N GLY A 379 -7.04 -1.01 -1.10
CA GLY A 379 -7.95 -0.03 -0.51
C GLY A 379 -7.68 0.18 0.98
N ILE A 380 -7.47 -0.89 1.74
CA ILE A 380 -7.08 -0.80 3.16
C ILE A 380 -5.74 -0.09 3.30
N SER A 381 -4.75 -0.43 2.47
CA SER A 381 -3.44 0.21 2.51
C SER A 381 -3.52 1.72 2.22
N ILE A 382 -4.24 2.14 1.17
CA ILE A 382 -4.38 3.55 0.80
C ILE A 382 -5.05 4.34 1.92
N VAL A 383 -6.20 3.88 2.41
CA VAL A 383 -6.97 4.60 3.43
C VAL A 383 -6.20 4.64 4.75
N MET A 384 -5.53 3.55 5.14
CA MET A 384 -4.69 3.52 6.35
C MET A 384 -3.54 4.54 6.24
N LEU A 385 -2.82 4.59 5.11
CA LEU A 385 -1.73 5.55 4.90
C LEU A 385 -2.23 7.00 4.96
N GLN A 386 -3.33 7.30 4.26
CA GLN A 386 -3.90 8.66 4.22
C GLN A 386 -4.45 9.14 5.56
N LEU A 387 -5.09 8.26 6.34
CA LEU A 387 -5.68 8.64 7.63
C LEU A 387 -4.67 8.61 8.78
N SER A 388 -3.54 7.94 8.60
CA SER A 388 -2.58 7.72 9.67
C SER A 388 -1.32 8.55 9.51
N LEU A 389 -0.73 8.69 8.33
CA LEU A 389 0.54 9.41 8.21
C LEU A 389 0.33 10.93 8.11
N PRO A 390 1.26 11.74 8.62
CA PRO A 390 1.28 13.17 8.35
C PRO A 390 1.67 13.43 6.88
N THR A 391 1.21 14.56 6.33
CA THR A 391 1.71 15.05 5.04
C THR A 391 3.15 15.54 5.19
N PRO A 392 4.03 15.33 4.19
CA PRO A 392 3.79 14.75 2.87
C PRO A 392 3.88 13.21 2.79
N ASP A 393 4.27 12.53 3.87
CA ASP A 393 4.55 11.08 3.87
C ASP A 393 3.30 10.25 3.50
N SER A 394 2.11 10.71 3.90
CA SER A 394 0.83 10.11 3.47
C SER A 394 0.65 10.13 1.95
N ASP A 395 1.06 11.22 1.30
CA ASP A 395 0.86 11.45 -0.12
C ASP A 395 1.85 10.69 -0.98
N ILE A 396 3.11 10.64 -0.52
CA ILE A 396 4.16 9.85 -1.16
C ILE A 396 3.88 8.36 -0.95
N GLY A 397 3.56 7.95 0.28
CA GLY A 397 3.34 6.56 0.64
C GLY A 397 2.15 5.92 -0.10
N MET A 398 1.06 6.65 -0.34
CA MET A 398 -0.10 6.11 -1.06
C MET A 398 0.17 5.77 -2.52
N VAL A 399 1.25 6.25 -3.12
CA VAL A 399 1.65 5.90 -4.50
C VAL A 399 1.97 4.41 -4.61
N ALA A 400 2.64 3.84 -3.60
CA ALA A 400 3.04 2.44 -3.61
C ALA A 400 1.88 1.44 -3.87
N PRO A 401 0.75 1.44 -3.11
CA PRO A 401 -0.37 0.55 -3.39
C PRO A 401 -1.04 0.81 -4.75
N ILE A 402 -1.02 2.06 -5.26
CA ILE A 402 -1.52 2.37 -6.61
C ILE A 402 -0.66 1.68 -7.66
N VAL A 403 0.66 1.80 -7.58
CA VAL A 403 1.58 1.18 -8.53
C VAL A 403 1.49 -0.34 -8.46
N CYS A 404 1.45 -0.94 -7.26
CA CYS A 404 1.20 -2.37 -7.12
C CYS A 404 -0.11 -2.81 -7.79
N SER A 405 -1.18 -2.02 -7.67
CA SER A 405 -2.48 -2.31 -8.30
C SER A 405 -2.41 -2.35 -9.83
N ILE A 406 -1.54 -1.55 -10.44
CA ILE A 406 -1.35 -1.49 -11.90
C ILE A 406 -0.67 -2.76 -12.41
N PHE A 407 0.36 -3.25 -11.70
CA PHE A 407 1.14 -4.41 -12.14
C PHE A 407 0.53 -5.75 -11.74
N THR A 408 -0.19 -5.82 -10.61
CA THR A 408 -0.78 -7.07 -10.08
C THR A 408 -1.62 -7.86 -11.10
N PRO A 409 -2.47 -7.26 -11.94
CA PRO A 409 -3.28 -7.98 -12.92
C PRO A 409 -2.47 -8.65 -14.04
N ILE A 410 -1.25 -8.20 -14.34
CA ILE A 410 -0.51 -8.62 -15.54
C ILE A 410 -0.19 -10.13 -15.52
N PRO A 411 0.46 -10.70 -14.48
CA PRO A 411 0.67 -12.15 -14.39
C PRO A 411 -0.63 -12.94 -14.38
N MET A 412 -1.69 -12.37 -13.80
CA MET A 412 -2.99 -13.03 -13.70
C MET A 412 -3.66 -13.16 -15.06
N VAL A 413 -3.64 -12.09 -15.87
CA VAL A 413 -4.16 -12.12 -17.24
C VAL A 413 -3.36 -13.11 -18.10
N ILE A 414 -2.03 -13.14 -17.96
CA ILE A 414 -1.16 -14.10 -18.65
C ILE A 414 -1.52 -15.54 -18.23
N ALA A 415 -1.67 -15.79 -16.93
CA ALA A 415 -2.04 -17.10 -16.40
C ALA A 415 -3.42 -17.55 -16.90
N ILE A 416 -4.43 -16.66 -16.89
CA ILE A 416 -5.78 -16.94 -17.40
C ILE A 416 -5.73 -17.27 -18.90
N THR A 417 -5.01 -16.45 -19.68
CA THR A 417 -4.88 -16.65 -21.12
C THR A 417 -4.22 -17.99 -21.44
N ALA A 418 -3.13 -18.33 -20.75
CA ALA A 418 -2.45 -19.61 -20.90
C ALA A 418 -3.35 -20.79 -20.47
N TYR A 419 -4.13 -20.62 -19.39
CA TYR A 419 -5.07 -21.62 -18.91
C TYR A 419 -6.18 -21.91 -19.93
N GLU A 420 -6.79 -20.87 -20.49
CA GLU A 420 -7.84 -20.98 -21.50
C GLU A 420 -7.33 -21.58 -22.81
N ILE A 421 -6.13 -21.20 -23.27
CA ILE A 421 -5.50 -21.80 -24.45
C ILE A 421 -5.28 -23.29 -24.22
N LYS A 422 -4.70 -23.68 -23.07
CA LYS A 422 -4.48 -25.09 -22.73
C LYS A 422 -5.79 -25.87 -22.72
N LYS A 423 -6.83 -25.35 -22.05
CA LYS A 423 -8.15 -25.97 -21.96
C LYS A 423 -8.77 -26.21 -23.35
N ARG A 424 -8.69 -25.23 -24.25
CA ARG A 424 -9.16 -25.34 -25.64
C ARG A 424 -8.34 -26.35 -26.45
N CYS A 425 -7.02 -26.38 -26.30
CA CYS A 425 -6.15 -27.34 -26.97
C CYS A 425 -6.41 -28.80 -26.53
N PHE A 426 -6.62 -29.03 -25.23
CA PHE A 426 -6.96 -30.37 -24.71
C PHE A 426 -8.33 -30.83 -25.21
N LYS A 427 -9.35 -29.97 -25.15
CA LYS A 427 -10.70 -30.29 -25.67
C LYS A 427 -10.67 -30.62 -27.16
N LYS A 428 -9.86 -29.89 -27.96
CA LYS A 428 -9.66 -30.20 -29.38
C LYS A 428 -8.95 -31.54 -29.62
N LYS A 429 -7.98 -31.91 -28.78
CA LYS A 429 -7.31 -33.22 -28.84
C LYS A 429 -8.25 -34.37 -28.46
N GLU A 430 -9.11 -34.21 -27.45
CA GLU A 430 -10.11 -35.22 -27.09
C GLU A 430 -11.13 -35.43 -28.20
N VAL A 431 -11.64 -34.35 -28.81
CA VAL A 431 -12.56 -34.44 -29.96
C VAL A 431 -11.89 -35.13 -31.15
N ALA A 432 -10.65 -34.74 -31.51
CA ALA A 432 -9.92 -35.38 -32.60
C ALA A 432 -9.57 -36.85 -32.34
N THR A 433 -9.34 -37.23 -31.08
CA THR A 433 -9.07 -38.63 -30.69
C THR A 433 -10.35 -39.46 -30.69
N GLY A 434 -11.47 -38.89 -30.22
CA GLY A 434 -12.79 -39.51 -30.27
C GLY A 434 -13.32 -39.69 -31.71
N GLU A 435 -13.05 -38.75 -32.61
CA GLU A 435 -13.36 -38.90 -34.04
C GLU A 435 -12.51 -39.99 -34.71
N LYS A 436 -11.22 -40.10 -34.37
CA LYS A 436 -10.35 -41.18 -34.86
C LYS A 436 -10.80 -42.56 -34.38
N LEU A 437 -11.22 -42.69 -33.12
CA LEU A 437 -11.73 -43.96 -32.58
C LEU A 437 -13.07 -44.36 -33.23
N LYS A 438 -13.98 -43.40 -33.49
CA LYS A 438 -15.22 -43.66 -34.25
C LYS A 438 -14.99 -44.03 -35.71
N GLY A 439 -13.92 -43.52 -36.33
CA GLY A 439 -13.51 -43.91 -37.68
C GLY A 439 -12.92 -45.32 -37.78
N LEU A 440 -12.44 -45.88 -36.66
CA LEU A 440 -11.89 -47.25 -36.58
C LEU A 440 -12.97 -48.30 -36.26
N ASP A 441 -14.01 -47.95 -35.51
CA ASP A 441 -15.18 -48.82 -35.22
C ASP A 441 -16.19 -48.92 -36.39
N GLY A 442 -15.91 -48.29 -37.53
CA GLY A 442 -16.71 -48.41 -38.75
C GLY A 442 -16.52 -49.74 -39.51
N GLY A 443 -15.66 -50.64 -39.01
CA GLY A 443 -15.42 -51.96 -39.57
C GLY A 443 -15.29 -53.00 -38.46
N GLU A 444 -16.21 -53.97 -38.46
CA GLU A 444 -16.25 -55.22 -37.68
C GLU A 444 -17.04 -55.25 -36.36
N LYS A 445 -17.71 -56.40 -36.18
CA LYS A 445 -18.77 -56.71 -35.21
C LYS A 445 -18.22 -57.08 -33.82
N SER A 446 -18.94 -56.63 -32.78
CA SER A 446 -19.32 -57.31 -31.52
C SER A 446 -18.26 -58.10 -30.71
N GLU A 447 -17.96 -57.68 -29.48
CA GLU A 447 -18.30 -58.42 -28.24
C GLU A 447 -17.93 -57.67 -26.95
N LYS A 448 -18.63 -58.02 -25.86
CA LYS A 448 -18.54 -57.43 -24.52
C LYS A 448 -17.15 -57.55 -23.89
N LEU A 449 -16.64 -56.47 -23.29
CA LEU A 449 -15.85 -56.54 -22.05
C LEU A 449 -15.95 -55.23 -21.28
N GLY A 450 -16.34 -55.33 -20.01
CA GLY A 450 -16.50 -54.20 -19.11
C GLY A 450 -15.17 -53.53 -18.79
N VAL A 451 -15.16 -52.20 -18.82
CA VAL A 451 -14.12 -51.38 -18.19
C VAL A 451 -14.84 -50.31 -17.39
N GLU A 452 -14.93 -50.55 -16.08
CA GLU A 452 -15.09 -49.50 -15.08
C GLU A 452 -13.85 -48.59 -15.07
N GLY A 453 -14.06 -47.29 -14.86
CA GLY A 453 -13.03 -46.42 -14.28
C GLY A 453 -12.84 -45.07 -14.95
N LEU A 454 -13.16 -44.02 -14.19
CA LEU A 454 -12.88 -42.59 -14.42
C LEU A 454 -13.70 -41.88 -15.50
N SER A 455 -15.00 -41.71 -15.24
CA SER A 455 -15.74 -40.55 -15.74
C SER A 455 -15.40 -39.30 -14.93
N TYR A 456 -14.79 -38.32 -15.58
CA TYR A 456 -14.78 -36.94 -15.10
C TYR A 456 -16.15 -36.33 -15.47
N GLN A 457 -17.02 -36.09 -14.49
CA GLN A 457 -18.29 -35.38 -14.73
C GLN A 457 -18.06 -33.87 -14.73
N PRO A 458 -18.31 -33.14 -15.83
CA PRO A 458 -18.44 -31.70 -15.77
C PRO A 458 -19.79 -31.33 -15.14
N VAL A 459 -19.75 -30.47 -14.12
CA VAL A 459 -20.94 -29.82 -13.55
C VAL A 459 -21.61 -29.01 -14.66
N SER A 460 -22.84 -29.37 -14.99
CA SER A 460 -23.70 -28.66 -15.94
C SER A 460 -24.10 -27.30 -15.36
N GLU A 461 -23.81 -26.25 -16.11
CA GLU A 461 -24.59 -25.02 -16.07
C GLU A 461 -26.03 -25.35 -16.46
N LYS A 462 -26.98 -25.07 -15.57
CA LYS A 462 -28.35 -24.74 -15.96
C LYS A 462 -28.72 -23.45 -15.26
N GLY A 463 -28.85 -22.40 -16.07
CA GLY A 463 -29.52 -21.18 -15.68
C GLY A 463 -30.95 -21.49 -15.25
N SER A 464 -31.31 -21.01 -14.08
CA SER A 464 -32.69 -20.83 -13.67
C SER A 464 -33.16 -19.48 -14.22
N ASP A 465 -34.12 -19.50 -15.13
CA ASP A 465 -35.26 -18.56 -15.12
C ASP A 465 -36.35 -19.07 -16.06
N SER A 466 -37.58 -18.74 -15.68
CA SER A 466 -38.90 -19.04 -16.28
C SER A 466 -39.39 -20.49 -16.21
N GLU A 467 -40.22 -20.77 -15.19
CA GLU A 467 -41.66 -21.03 -15.41
C GLU A 467 -42.40 -21.05 -14.07
N THR A 468 -43.25 -20.03 -13.90
CA THR A 468 -44.32 -20.01 -12.89
C THR A 468 -45.59 -20.22 -13.68
N GLU A 469 -46.26 -21.37 -13.57
CA GLU A 469 -47.71 -21.46 -13.68
C GLU A 469 -48.27 -22.87 -13.35
N THR A 470 -49.24 -22.87 -12.43
CA THR A 470 -50.39 -23.81 -12.35
C THR A 470 -50.16 -25.33 -12.35
N CYS A 471 -50.38 -25.96 -11.19
CA CYS A 471 -51.57 -26.83 -11.06
C CYS A 471 -51.88 -27.21 -9.61
N LYS A 472 -53.06 -26.77 -9.16
CA LYS A 472 -53.82 -27.34 -8.04
C LYS A 472 -54.65 -28.51 -8.58
N LYS A 473 -54.80 -29.54 -7.75
CA LYS A 473 -55.87 -30.56 -7.65
C LYS A 473 -55.75 -31.88 -8.43
N HIS A 474 -56.22 -32.91 -7.70
CA HIS A 474 -56.54 -34.30 -8.04
C HIS A 474 -55.31 -35.21 -8.22
N GLU A 475 -55.19 -36.42 -7.63
CA GLU A 475 -56.23 -37.33 -7.17
C GLU A 475 -55.71 -38.40 -6.18
N LYS A 476 -56.52 -38.65 -5.16
CA LYS A 476 -56.73 -39.87 -4.35
C LYS A 476 -56.18 -41.24 -4.85
N LYS A 477 -55.78 -42.02 -3.83
CA LYS A 477 -56.03 -43.46 -3.52
C LYS A 477 -55.02 -44.56 -3.94
N GLY A 478 -54.72 -45.42 -2.94
CA GLY A 478 -54.13 -46.77 -3.03
C GLY A 478 -52.65 -46.77 -2.63
N ILE A 479 -52.16 -47.47 -1.60
CA ILE A 479 -52.62 -48.57 -0.74
C ILE A 479 -52.04 -48.31 0.66
#